data_AF-A0AA35IBD1-F1
#
_entry.id   AF-A0AA35IBD1-F1
#
_cell.length_a   1.000
_cell.length_b   1.000
_cell.length_c   1.000
_cell.angle_alpha   90.00
_cell.angle_beta   90.00
_cell.angle_gamma   90.00
#
_symmetry.space_group_name_H-M   'P 1'
#
loop_
_entity.id
_entity.type
_entity.pdbx_description
1 polymer ?
#
loop_
_entity_poly.entity_id
_entity_poly.type
_entity_poly.pdbx_seq_one_letter_code
_entity_poly.pdbx_strand_id
1 'polypeptide(L)'
;MAQHLRPANGYCSFNELGVLRLLQGIVDRSLIDDFVSRTLGPLIAPGRKQANALVHTLDALLIENGNGLKAAQRLGLHRNTINQRIQRIEQLSGQPIDDPLFRMNASVAMLIWRMSEAHGKE
;
A
#
# COMPACT_ATOMS: atom_id res chain seq x y z
N MET A 1 1.47 8.94 -6.28
CA MET A 1 1.17 8.51 -7.66
C MET A 1 -0.12 7.69 -7.72
N ALA A 2 -1.25 8.23 -7.25
CA ALA A 2 -2.57 7.57 -7.33
C ALA A 2 -3.55 8.31 -8.28
N GLN A 3 -3.13 9.42 -8.87
CA GLN A 3 -3.95 10.24 -9.77
C GLN A 3 -3.99 9.74 -11.23
N HIS A 4 -3.17 8.75 -11.59
CA HIS A 4 -3.14 8.19 -12.96
C HIS A 4 -3.97 6.90 -13.14
N LEU A 5 -4.70 6.47 -12.11
CA LEU A 5 -5.61 5.32 -12.20
C LEU A 5 -7.08 5.73 -12.39
N ARG A 6 -7.35 7.02 -12.66
CA ARG A 6 -8.65 7.46 -13.16
C ARG A 6 -8.53 7.73 -14.66
N PRO A 7 -8.84 6.75 -15.51
CA PRO A 7 -8.87 6.99 -16.95
C PRO A 7 -9.93 8.06 -17.24
N ALA A 8 -9.60 9.03 -18.09
CA ALA A 8 -10.51 10.11 -18.50
C ALA A 8 -11.83 9.59 -19.10
N ASN A 9 -11.87 8.31 -19.52
CA ASN A 9 -13.02 7.66 -20.15
C ASN A 9 -13.62 6.51 -19.33
N GLY A 10 -13.24 6.31 -18.06
CA GLY A 10 -13.81 5.25 -17.21
C GLY A 10 -13.35 3.81 -17.51
N TYR A 11 -12.51 3.60 -18.53
CA TYR A 11 -11.92 2.29 -18.85
C TYR A 11 -10.40 2.33 -18.66
N CYS A 12 -9.86 1.46 -17.80
CA CYS A 12 -8.42 1.20 -17.76
C CYS A 12 -8.09 0.26 -18.91
N SER A 13 -7.15 0.63 -19.77
CA SER A 13 -6.72 -0.27 -20.84
C SER A 13 -6.12 -1.52 -20.21
N PHE A 14 -6.43 -2.69 -20.77
CA PHE A 14 -5.93 -3.98 -20.27
C PHE A 14 -4.39 -4.03 -20.18
N ASN A 15 -3.71 -3.25 -21.03
CA ASN A 15 -2.25 -3.15 -21.05
C ASN A 15 -1.67 -2.24 -19.94
N GLU A 16 -2.50 -1.38 -19.32
CA GLU A 16 -2.11 -0.48 -18.24
C GLU A 16 -2.20 -1.14 -16.85
N LEU A 17 -2.77 -2.36 -16.78
CA LEU A 17 -2.95 -3.11 -15.53
C LEU A 17 -1.64 -3.67 -14.94
N GLY A 18 -0.60 -3.83 -15.76
CA GLY A 18 0.72 -4.29 -15.32
C GLY A 18 0.64 -5.60 -14.51
N VAL A 19 1.18 -5.58 -13.27
CA VAL A 19 1.17 -6.73 -12.35
C VAL A 19 -0.24 -7.28 -12.07
N LEU A 20 -1.28 -6.44 -12.11
CA LEU A 20 -2.66 -6.86 -11.86
C LEU A 20 -3.15 -7.85 -12.92
N ARG A 21 -2.63 -7.76 -14.15
CA ARG A 21 -2.93 -8.75 -15.20
C ARG A 21 -2.39 -10.13 -14.84
N LEU A 22 -1.19 -10.20 -14.22
CA LEU A 22 -0.63 -11.47 -13.77
C LEU A 22 -1.51 -12.09 -12.68
N LEU A 23 -2.06 -11.27 -11.78
CA LEU A 23 -2.97 -11.72 -10.73
C LEU A 23 -4.31 -12.26 -11.27
N GLN A 24 -4.72 -11.89 -12.48
CA GLN A 24 -5.92 -12.47 -13.11
C GLN A 24 -5.74 -13.95 -13.45
N GLY A 25 -4.50 -14.39 -13.71
CA GLY A 25 -4.18 -15.80 -13.95
C GLY A 25 -4.20 -16.68 -12.70
N ILE A 26 -4.29 -16.08 -11.50
CA ILE A 26 -4.41 -16.81 -10.25
C ILE A 26 -5.89 -17.21 -10.07
N VAL A 27 -6.15 -18.52 -10.21
CA VAL A 27 -7.49 -19.10 -10.05
C VAL A 27 -7.94 -19.04 -8.60
N ASP A 28 -7.05 -19.39 -7.67
CA ASP A 28 -7.34 -19.38 -6.24
C ASP A 28 -7.18 -17.97 -5.65
N ARG A 29 -8.31 -17.30 -5.43
CA ARG A 29 -8.34 -15.93 -4.90
C ARG A 29 -7.86 -15.84 -3.45
N SER A 30 -7.92 -16.92 -2.67
CA SER A 30 -7.44 -16.87 -1.28
C SER A 30 -5.94 -16.59 -1.19
N LEU A 31 -5.15 -16.96 -2.21
CA LEU A 31 -3.73 -16.63 -2.28
C LEU A 31 -3.48 -15.11 -2.37
N ILE A 32 -4.37 -14.39 -3.05
CA ILE A 32 -4.30 -12.94 -3.17
C ILE A 32 -4.67 -12.28 -1.84
N ASP A 33 -5.74 -12.76 -1.21
CA ASP A 33 -6.19 -12.26 0.09
C ASP A 33 -5.16 -12.54 1.19
N ASP A 34 -4.58 -13.73 1.20
CA ASP A 34 -3.50 -14.11 2.13
C ASP A 34 -2.26 -13.26 1.92
N PHE A 35 -1.89 -12.96 0.67
CA PHE A 35 -0.77 -12.09 0.36
C PHE A 35 -0.98 -10.67 0.89
N VAL A 36 -2.17 -10.09 0.68
CA VAL A 36 -2.54 -8.77 1.20
C VAL A 36 -2.58 -8.79 2.72
N SER A 37 -3.20 -9.81 3.32
CA SER A 37 -3.33 -9.96 4.77
C SER A 37 -1.97 -10.08 5.45
N ARG A 38 -1.04 -10.88 4.91
CA ARG A 38 0.32 -11.01 5.46
C ARG A 38 1.12 -9.72 5.33
N THR A 39 0.93 -8.97 4.24
CA THR A 39 1.74 -7.78 3.94
C THR A 39 1.23 -6.52 4.63
N LEU A 40 -0.08 -6.26 4.59
CA LEU A 40 -0.71 -5.05 5.10
C LEU A 40 -1.49 -5.28 6.39
N GLY A 41 -1.97 -6.50 6.64
CA GLY A 41 -2.75 -6.84 7.82
C GLY A 41 -2.09 -6.43 9.15
N PRO A 42 -0.77 -6.64 9.36
CA PRO A 42 -0.09 -6.16 10.58
C PRO A 42 -0.18 -4.65 10.80
N LEU A 43 -0.37 -3.87 9.74
CA LEU A 43 -0.43 -2.40 9.76
C LEU A 43 -1.86 -1.86 9.88
N ILE A 44 -2.87 -2.70 9.61
CA ILE A 44 -4.29 -2.38 9.72
C ILE A 44 -4.73 -2.76 11.14
N ALA A 45 -4.98 -1.76 12.00
CA ALA A 45 -5.39 -2.01 13.39
C ALA A 45 -6.91 -1.78 13.57
N PRO A 46 -7.68 -2.82 13.97
CA PRO A 46 -9.08 -2.63 14.34
C PRO A 46 -9.21 -1.69 15.55
N GLY A 47 -10.13 -0.72 15.50
CA GLY A 47 -10.55 0.06 16.67
C GLY A 47 -9.67 1.23 17.12
N ARG A 48 -8.66 1.66 16.35
CA ARG A 48 -7.91 2.90 16.65
C ARG A 48 -8.55 4.13 15.98
N LYS A 49 -8.45 5.30 16.65
CA LYS A 49 -8.90 6.62 16.13
C LYS A 49 -8.35 6.98 14.73
N GLN A 50 -7.25 6.36 14.29
CA GLN A 50 -6.73 6.42 12.91
C GLN A 50 -6.39 5.01 12.43
N ALA A 51 -7.41 4.19 12.15
CA ALA A 51 -7.27 2.76 11.83
C ALA A 51 -6.26 2.45 10.70
N ASN A 52 -5.94 3.42 9.84
CA ASN A 52 -5.08 3.23 8.66
C ASN A 52 -3.83 4.13 8.65
N ALA A 53 -3.46 4.75 9.77
CA ALA A 53 -2.34 5.69 9.81
C ALA A 53 -1.01 5.10 9.31
N LEU A 54 -0.70 3.86 9.67
CA LEU A 54 0.53 3.18 9.25
C LEU A 54 0.48 2.77 7.78
N VAL A 55 -0.67 2.29 7.31
CA VAL A 55 -0.91 1.96 5.89
C VAL A 55 -0.78 3.19 5.01
N HIS A 56 -1.33 4.34 5.41
CA HIS A 56 -1.14 5.62 4.71
C HIS A 56 0.31 6.11 4.74
N THR A 57 1.02 5.87 5.84
CA THR A 57 2.45 6.17 5.92
C THR A 57 3.27 5.29 4.99
N LEU A 58 3.01 3.98 4.95
CA LEU A 58 3.64 3.07 4.00
C LEU A 58 3.39 3.50 2.56
N ASP A 59 2.15 3.82 2.20
CA ASP A 59 1.80 4.30 0.86
C ASP A 59 2.57 5.58 0.47
N ALA A 60 2.66 6.56 1.38
CA ALA A 60 3.44 7.76 1.15
C ALA A 60 4.94 7.45 0.95
N LEU A 61 5.49 6.51 1.73
CA LEU A 61 6.88 6.08 1.57
C LEU A 61 7.09 5.44 0.20
N LEU A 62 6.21 4.54 -0.24
CA LEU A 62 6.30 3.90 -1.55
C LEU A 62 6.22 4.91 -2.70
N ILE A 63 5.30 5.87 -2.63
CA ILE A 63 5.16 6.95 -3.63
C ILE A 63 6.43 7.81 -3.71
N GLU A 64 7.07 8.07 -2.58
CA GLU A 64 8.29 8.89 -2.50
C GLU A 64 9.56 8.03 -2.55
N ASN A 65 9.47 6.79 -3.05
CA ASN A 65 10.57 5.84 -3.24
C ASN A 65 11.41 5.55 -1.97
N GLY A 66 10.73 5.45 -0.83
CA GLY A 66 11.33 5.24 0.50
C GLY A 66 11.85 6.52 1.17
N ASN A 67 11.70 7.69 0.54
CA ASN A 67 12.18 8.94 1.13
C ASN A 67 11.26 9.42 2.27
N GLY A 68 11.69 9.17 3.51
CA GLY A 68 10.95 9.55 4.71
C GLY A 68 10.68 11.05 4.84
N LEU A 69 11.60 11.92 4.40
CA LEU A 69 11.40 13.37 4.47
C LEU A 69 10.31 13.84 3.51
N LYS A 70 10.33 13.36 2.26
CA LYS A 70 9.28 13.65 1.29
C LYS A 70 7.94 13.05 1.70
N ALA A 71 7.94 11.84 2.25
CA ALA A 71 6.73 11.22 2.78
C ALA A 71 6.14 12.02 3.97
N ALA A 72 6.98 12.56 4.85
CA ALA A 72 6.55 13.44 5.93
C ALA A 72 5.89 14.72 5.41
N GLN A 73 6.52 15.39 4.44
CA GLN A 73 5.96 16.58 3.78
C GLN A 73 4.62 16.26 3.13
N ARG A 74 4.54 15.14 2.39
CA ARG A 74 3.31 14.67 1.73
C ARG A 74 2.16 14.44 2.71
N LEU A 75 2.46 13.97 3.92
CA LEU A 75 1.46 13.68 4.96
C LEU A 75 1.24 14.83 5.94
N GLY A 76 1.93 15.97 5.79
CA GLY A 76 1.89 17.06 6.77
C GLY A 76 2.40 16.65 8.16
N LEU A 77 3.31 15.69 8.22
CA LEU A 77 3.85 15.15 9.47
C LEU A 77 5.21 15.78 9.81
N HIS A 78 5.46 15.94 11.10
CA HIS A 78 6.79 16.27 11.58
C HIS A 78 7.76 15.08 11.39
N ARG A 79 9.06 15.37 11.23
CA ARG A 79 10.13 14.36 11.05
C ARG A 79 10.13 13.29 12.15
N ASN A 80 9.91 13.68 13.40
CA ASN A 80 9.88 12.72 14.50
C ASN A 80 8.72 11.73 14.35
N THR A 81 7.55 12.22 13.92
CA THR A 81 6.36 11.40 13.74
C THR A 81 6.52 10.41 12.60
N ILE A 82 7.07 10.84 11.44
CA ILE A 82 7.31 9.90 10.33
C ILE A 82 8.31 8.81 10.75
N ASN A 83 9.38 9.18 11.45
CA ASN A 83 10.41 8.24 11.88
C ASN A 83 9.85 7.20 12.86
N GLN A 84 9.05 7.63 13.82
CA GLN A 84 8.35 6.72 14.74
C GLN A 84 7.42 5.76 13.99
N ARG A 85 6.71 6.24 12.97
CA ARG A 85 5.82 5.39 12.15
C ARG A 85 6.61 4.42 11.28
N ILE A 86 7.72 4.83 10.68
CA ILE A 86 8.61 3.96 9.90
C ILE A 86 9.11 2.81 10.80
N GLN A 87 9.70 3.14 11.96
CA GLN A 87 10.15 2.14 12.92
C GLN A 87 9.03 1.19 13.32
N ARG A 88 7.81 1.72 13.52
CA ARG A 88 6.65 0.89 13.85
C ARG A 88 6.23 -0.03 12.70
N ILE A 89 6.31 0.44 11.45
CA ILE A 89 6.03 -0.38 10.26
C ILE A 89 7.03 -1.53 10.20
N GLU A 90 8.33 -1.25 10.33
CA GLU A 90 9.39 -2.27 10.26
C GLU A 90 9.27 -3.31 11.38
N GLN A 91 8.88 -2.89 12.58
CA GLN A 91 8.60 -3.80 13.70
C GLN A 91 7.42 -4.72 13.43
N LEU A 92 6.37 -4.22 12.79
CA LEU A 92 5.14 -4.97 12.54
C LEU A 92 5.25 -5.88 11.31
N SER A 93 5.95 -5.44 10.26
CA SER A 93 6.22 -6.23 9.06
C SER A 93 7.36 -7.23 9.27
N GLY A 94 8.25 -6.99 10.23
CA GLY A 94 9.49 -7.75 10.39
C GLY A 94 10.50 -7.51 9.28
N GLN A 95 10.28 -6.50 8.42
CA GLN A 95 11.14 -6.18 7.28
C GLN A 95 11.51 -4.70 7.28
N PRO A 96 12.75 -4.33 6.94
CA PRO A 96 13.16 -2.94 6.83
C PRO A 96 12.46 -2.26 5.64
N ILE A 97 12.21 -0.96 5.75
CA ILE A 97 11.50 -0.21 4.70
C ILE A 97 12.35 -0.03 3.43
N ASP A 98 13.67 -0.10 3.55
CA ASP A 98 14.59 0.05 2.42
C ASP A 98 14.80 -1.26 1.64
N ASP A 99 14.34 -2.39 2.16
CA ASP A 99 14.36 -3.69 1.47
C ASP A 99 13.58 -3.58 0.14
N PRO A 100 14.25 -3.75 -1.02
CA PRO A 100 13.59 -3.69 -2.31
C PRO A 100 12.45 -4.70 -2.47
N LEU A 101 12.59 -5.90 -1.90
CA LEU A 101 11.57 -6.94 -2.01
C LEU A 101 10.35 -6.60 -1.16
N PHE A 102 10.56 -6.13 0.08
CA PHE A 102 9.47 -5.62 0.91
C PHE A 102 8.70 -4.50 0.21
N ARG A 103 9.41 -3.49 -0.35
CA ARG A 103 8.75 -2.38 -1.06
C ARG A 103 7.96 -2.83 -2.28
N MET A 104 8.48 -3.80 -3.04
CA MET A 104 7.76 -4.38 -4.17
C MET A 104 6.48 -5.08 -3.71
N ASN A 105 6.59 -5.97 -2.72
CA ASN A 105 5.44 -6.70 -2.19
C ASN A 105 4.39 -5.77 -1.61
N ALA A 106 4.82 -4.79 -0.81
CA ALA A 106 3.96 -3.76 -0.25
C ALA A 106 3.25 -2.94 -1.34
N SER A 107 3.93 -2.59 -2.43
CA SER A 107 3.32 -1.85 -3.55
C SER A 107 2.22 -2.67 -4.24
N VAL A 108 2.47 -3.96 -4.48
CA VAL A 108 1.47 -4.86 -5.06
C VAL A 108 0.28 -5.04 -4.13
N ALA A 109 0.53 -5.28 -2.84
CA ALA A 109 -0.52 -5.41 -1.84
C ALA A 109 -1.37 -4.13 -1.73
N MET A 110 -0.74 -2.96 -1.81
CA MET A 110 -1.41 -1.66 -1.77
C MET A 110 -2.32 -1.43 -2.99
N LEU A 111 -1.90 -1.89 -4.17
CA LEU A 111 -2.73 -1.84 -5.38
C LEU A 111 -3.97 -2.72 -5.24
N ILE A 112 -3.79 -3.97 -4.79
CA ILE A 112 -4.91 -4.91 -4.57
C ILE A 112 -5.88 -4.36 -3.53
N TRP A 113 -5.37 -3.89 -2.39
CA TRP A 113 -6.18 -3.36 -1.29
C TRP A 113 -7.02 -2.14 -1.71
N ARG A 114 -6.47 -1.23 -2.52
CA ARG A 114 -7.25 -0.10 -3.06
C ARG A 114 -8.36 -0.54 -4.00
N MET A 115 -8.15 -1.61 -4.76
CA MET A 115 -9.18 -2.16 -5.63
C MET A 115 -10.29 -2.82 -4.81
N SER A 116 -9.97 -3.57 -3.75
CA SER A 116 -11.00 -4.17 -2.90
C SER A 116 -11.85 -3.11 -2.18
N GLU A 117 -11.23 -2.03 -1.69
CA GLU A 117 -11.95 -0.90 -1.07
C GLU A 117 -12.85 -0.14 -2.05
N ALA A 118 -12.51 -0.14 -3.35
CA ALA A 118 -13.31 0.50 -4.38
C ALA A 118 -14.60 -0.28 -4.71
N HIS A 119 -14.59 -1.61 -4.58
CA HIS A 119 -15.75 -2.47 -4.84
C HIS A 119 -16.67 -2.64 -3.62
N GLY A 120 -16.25 -2.23 -2.42
CA GLY A 120 -17.08 -2.26 -1.20
C GLY A 120 -18.01 -1.05 -1.01
N LYS A 121 -18.10 -0.15 -2.00
CA LYS A 121 -18.93 1.07 -1.98
C LYS A 121 -20.13 1.04 -2.93
N GLU A 122 -20.45 -0.11 -3.51
CA GLU A 122 -21.63 -0.32 -4.35
C GLU A 122 -22.66 -1.22 -3.65
#